data_AF-A0A3C2EBR9-F1
#
_entry.id   AF-A0A3C2EBR9-F1
#
_cell.length_a   1.000
_cell.length_b   1.000
_cell.length_c   1.000
_cell.angle_alpha   90.00
_cell.angle_beta   90.00
_cell.angle_gamma   90.00
#
_symmetry.space_group_name_H-M   'P 1'
#
loop_
_entity.id
_entity.type
_entity.pdbx_description
1 polymer ?
#
loop_
_entity_poly.entity_id
_entity_poly.type
_entity_poly.pdbx_seq_one_letter_code
_entity_poly.pdbx_strand_id
1 'polypeptide(L)' 'IDNKTFGICRVTGKLISKERLKAVPHATMSVEAKNMRNPA' A
#
# COMPACT_ATOMS: atom_id res chain seq x y z
N ILE A 1 -3.59 -16.19 10.79
CA ILE A 1 -3.38 -14.95 9.99
C ILE A 1 -1.88 -14.82 9.80
N ASP A 2 -1.36 -15.33 8.70
CA ASP A 2 0.08 -15.65 8.50
C ASP A 2 0.90 -14.50 7.89
N ASN A 3 0.27 -13.38 7.52
CA ASN A 3 0.95 -12.36 6.73
C ASN A 3 1.34 -11.12 7.56
N LYS A 4 2.58 -11.10 8.06
CA LYS A 4 3.24 -9.93 8.69
C LYS A 4 3.45 -8.72 7.76
N THR A 5 2.96 -8.77 6.53
CA THR A 5 3.18 -7.75 5.48
C THR A 5 2.00 -6.80 5.28
N PHE A 6 0.96 -6.88 6.12
CA PHE A 6 -0.13 -5.91 6.09
C PHE A 6 0.40 -4.51 6.42
N GLY A 7 0.25 -3.60 5.46
CA GLY A 7 0.74 -2.24 5.60
C GLY A 7 2.17 -2.04 5.12
N ILE A 8 2.74 -2.94 4.31
CA ILE A 8 4.00 -2.69 3.59
C ILE A 8 3.71 -2.72 2.09
N CYS A 9 4.20 -1.71 1.37
CA CYS A 9 4.06 -1.64 -0.07
C CYS A 9 4.92 -2.71 -0.73
N ARG A 10 4.28 -3.56 -1.54
CA ARG A 10 4.98 -4.61 -2.30
C ARG A 10 6.02 -4.08 -3.30
N VAL A 11 5.86 -2.82 -3.74
CA VAL A 11 6.72 -2.21 -4.77
C VAL A 11 7.85 -1.41 -4.14
N THR A 12 7.55 -0.57 -3.15
CA THR A 12 8.54 0.34 -2.56
C THR A 12 9.12 -0.16 -1.24
N GLY A 13 8.55 -1.21 -0.64
CA GLY A 13 8.94 -1.68 0.69
C GLY A 13 8.62 -0.71 1.83
N LYS A 14 7.93 0.40 1.54
CA LYS A 14 7.56 1.43 2.54
C LYS A 14 6.31 1.03 3.32
N LEU A 15 6.18 1.53 4.54
CA LEU A 15 4.95 1.43 5.32
C LEU A 15 3.79 2.18 4.63
N ILE A 16 2.65 1.52 4.49
CA ILE A 16 1.38 2.08 4.00
C ILE A 16 0.64 2.68 5.20
N SER A 17 0.30 3.96 5.12
CA SER A 17 -0.41 4.66 6.19
C SER A 17 -1.73 3.98 6.55
N LYS A 18 -2.05 3.93 7.85
CA LYS A 18 -3.26 3.28 8.38
C LYS A 18 -4.56 3.87 7.80
N GLU A 19 -4.58 5.17 7.51
CA GLU A 19 -5.70 5.82 6.83
C GLU A 19 -6.00 5.20 5.45
N ARG A 20 -4.95 4.78 4.73
CA ARG A 20 -5.07 4.17 3.40
C ARG A 20 -5.57 2.74 3.49
N LEU A 21 -5.13 2.00 4.52
CA LEU A 21 -5.65 0.67 4.83
C LEU A 21 -7.12 0.74 5.27
N LYS A 22 -7.55 1.80 5.97
CA LYS A 22 -8.97 2.01 6.29
C LYS A 22 -9.79 2.31 5.04
N ALA A 23 -9.29 3.15 4.14
CA ALA A 23 -9.98 3.50 2.90
C ALA A 23 -10.02 2.32 1.90
N VAL A 24 -8.95 1.52 1.87
CA VAL A 24 -8.82 0.36 0.98
C VAL A 24 -8.16 -0.79 1.77
N PRO A 25 -8.95 -1.68 2.40
CA PRO A 25 -8.45 -2.74 3.30
C PRO A 25 -7.59 -3.80 2.62
N HIS A 26 -7.67 -3.89 1.29
CA HIS A 26 -6.84 -4.77 0.46
C HIS A 26 -5.70 -4.02 -0.25
N ALA A 27 -5.36 -2.80 0.17
CA ALA A 27 -4.27 -2.03 -0.42
C ALA A 27 -2.91 -2.68 -0.13
N THR A 28 -2.33 -3.30 -1.16
CA THR A 28 -0.97 -3.86 -1.15
C THR A 28 0.08 -2.88 -1.69
N MET A 29 -0.36 -1.70 -2.13
CA MET A 29 0.49 -0.66 -2.74
C MET A 29 0.30 0.68 -2.02
N SER A 30 1.41 1.37 -1.74
CA SER A 30 1.39 2.76 -1.27
C SER A 30 0.84 3.71 -2.33
N VAL A 31 0.39 4.89 -1.89
CA VAL A 31 -0.11 5.96 -2.76
C VAL A 31 0.94 6.36 -3.80
N GLU A 32 2.21 6.50 -3.40
CA GLU A 32 3.34 6.76 -4.32
C GLU A 32 3.45 5.70 -5.43
N ALA A 33 3.36 4.41 -5.08
CA ALA A 33 3.47 3.32 -6.04
C ALA A 33 2.28 3.25 -7.02
N LYS A 34 1.09 3.61 -6.54
CA LYS A 34 -0.10 3.77 -7.40
C LYS A 34 0.06 4.96 -8.34
N ASN A 35 0.56 6.08 -7.84
CA ASN A 35 0.78 7.31 -8.62
C ASN A 35 1.84 7.09 -9.71
N MET A 36 2.90 6.34 -9.43
CA MET A 36 3.93 5.97 -10.40
C MET A 36 3.39 5.07 -11.53
N ARG A 37 2.33 4.29 -11.27
CA ARG A 37 1.74 3.37 -12.27
C ARG A 37 0.73 4.04 -13.20
N ASN A 38 0.23 5.23 -12.86
CA ASN A 38 -0.65 6.00 -13.73
C ASN A 38 -0.35 7.51 -13.59
N PRO A 39 0.64 8.03 -14.33
CA PRO A 39 0.77 9.48 -14.50
C PRO A 39 -0.40 9.94 -15.41
N ALA A 40 -1.49 10.38 -14.79
CA ALA A 40 -2.46 11.25 -15.45
C ALA A 40 -2.13 12.69 -15.08
#